data_AF-A0A1H6D4D5-F1
#
_entry.id   AF-A0A1H6D4D5-F1
#
_cell.length_a   1.000
_cell.length_b   1.000
_cell.length_c   1.000
_cell.angle_alpha   90.00
_cell.angle_beta   90.00
_cell.angle_gamma   90.00
#
_symmetry.space_group_name_H-M   'P 1'
#
loop_
_entity.id
_entity.type
_entity.pdbx_description
1 polymer ?
#
loop_
_entity_poly.entity_id
_entity_poly.type
_entity_poly.pdbx_seq_one_letter_code
_entity_poly.pdbx_strand_id
1 'polypeptide(L)'
;MQVIDWDLAVTTGTRLVRPGPQVSREEARQAVTELRTLSREAEGHVRDFTKIHTETAPQPATIVDRPGWIKANVEGFRVVLEPLTQRMGSGPNPPPAIVTAVGSRITGVEVGAVLAFLASRVLGQYELFLPPDPTGQEAAGRLTLVAPNIVHAEREMGVDPHDFRLWVCLHEETHRVQFTGVPWLREYVRSQMTEFLLASDLDLPTVLERLRTAADTVADVVRGGEGNLIDAIQSPAQKEILDRLTAVMTLVEGHGDFVMDAVGPSVVPSVADIRNKFSQRREGGSRLDRTVRRLLGIEVKMKQYAEGSAFVRKVVDRVGMDGFNKIWTSPETLPTTQEIADPDAWISRVIGTPALPA
;
A
#
# COMPACT_ATOMS: atom_id res chain seq x y z
N MET A 1 -4.24 24.13 15.71
CA MET A 1 -3.81 23.30 16.86
C MET A 1 -3.47 21.94 16.30
N GLN A 2 -2.21 21.46 16.43
CA GLN A 2 -1.78 20.20 15.82
C GLN A 2 -2.19 19.01 16.69
N VAL A 3 -2.96 18.08 16.13
CA VAL A 3 -3.44 16.85 16.79
C VAL A 3 -2.31 15.82 16.94
N ILE A 4 -1.25 15.94 16.15
CA ILE A 4 -0.08 15.03 16.15
C ILE A 4 1.19 15.88 16.16
N ASP A 5 2.11 15.61 17.09
CA ASP A 5 3.47 16.16 17.07
C ASP A 5 4.32 15.36 16.07
N TRP A 6 4.29 15.82 14.83
CA TRP A 6 4.97 15.15 13.72
C TRP A 6 6.50 15.18 13.82
N ASP A 7 7.07 16.22 14.42
CA ASP A 7 8.53 16.33 14.59
C ASP A 7 9.01 15.33 15.66
N LEU A 8 8.22 15.14 16.72
CA LEU A 8 8.42 14.08 17.69
C LEU A 8 8.25 12.68 17.05
N ALA A 9 7.30 12.50 16.14
CA ALA A 9 7.14 11.25 15.41
C ALA A 9 8.37 10.90 14.55
N VAL A 10 8.91 11.88 13.80
CA VAL A 10 10.16 11.70 13.04
C VAL A 10 11.32 11.38 13.97
N THR A 11 11.49 12.15 15.04
CA THR A 11 12.58 11.96 16.01
C THR A 11 12.52 10.59 16.67
N THR A 12 11.33 10.18 17.08
CA THR A 12 11.09 8.87 17.71
C THR A 12 11.35 7.75 16.71
N GLY A 13 10.79 7.85 15.50
CA GLY A 13 10.95 6.82 14.48
C GLY A 13 12.40 6.63 14.05
N THR A 14 13.11 7.73 13.79
CA THR A 14 14.53 7.70 13.42
C THR A 14 15.44 7.16 14.51
N ARG A 15 15.08 7.38 15.79
CA ARG A 15 15.84 6.82 16.94
C ARG A 15 15.55 5.34 17.17
N LEU A 16 14.32 4.89 16.95
CA LEU A 16 13.91 3.50 17.21
C LEU A 16 14.24 2.54 16.06
N VAL A 17 14.33 3.05 14.82
CA VAL A 17 14.55 2.19 13.65
C VAL A 17 15.92 1.52 13.72
N ARG A 18 15.94 0.20 13.52
CA ARG A 18 17.19 -0.56 13.51
C ARG A 18 18.07 -0.11 12.33
N PRO A 19 19.41 -0.12 12.47
CA PRO A 19 20.29 0.15 11.34
C PRO A 19 20.19 -0.95 10.27
N GLY A 20 20.47 -0.57 9.03
CA GLY A 20 20.60 -1.51 7.91
C GLY A 20 21.84 -2.42 8.04
N PRO A 21 22.07 -3.32 7.07
CA PRO A 21 23.27 -4.14 7.05
C PRO A 21 24.52 -3.24 6.98
N GLN A 22 25.60 -3.67 7.64
CA GLN A 22 26.88 -3.00 7.52
C GLN A 22 27.44 -3.27 6.12
N VAL A 23 27.70 -2.19 5.38
CA VAL A 23 28.21 -2.20 4.00
C VAL A 23 29.29 -1.14 3.87
N SER A 24 30.22 -1.36 2.94
CA SER A 24 31.20 -0.31 2.62
C SER A 24 30.51 0.86 1.90
N ARG A 25 31.13 2.05 1.92
CA ARG A 25 30.61 3.21 1.19
C ARG A 25 30.55 2.95 -0.32
N GLU A 26 31.48 2.17 -0.84
CA GLU A 26 31.52 1.82 -2.25
C GLU A 26 30.37 0.88 -2.62
N GLU A 27 30.16 -0.16 -1.81
CA GLU A 27 29.03 -1.08 -1.98
C GLU A 27 27.69 -0.35 -1.92
N ALA A 28 27.53 0.58 -0.96
CA ALA A 28 26.32 1.40 -0.87
C ALA A 28 26.10 2.24 -2.15
N ARG A 29 27.16 2.84 -2.70
CA ARG A 29 27.08 3.61 -3.95
C ARG A 29 26.72 2.73 -5.14
N GLN A 30 27.30 1.55 -5.23
CA GLN A 30 27.02 0.59 -6.29
C GLN A 30 25.55 0.17 -6.24
N ALA A 31 25.05 -0.24 -5.07
CA ALA A 31 23.65 -0.64 -4.91
C ALA A 31 22.67 0.49 -5.26
N VAL A 32 22.94 1.73 -4.82
CA VAL A 32 22.10 2.89 -5.17
C VAL A 32 22.13 3.20 -6.67
N THR A 33 23.28 3.09 -7.31
CA THR A 33 23.44 3.36 -8.75
C THR A 33 22.74 2.31 -9.59
N GLU A 34 22.86 1.04 -9.19
CA GLU A 34 22.21 -0.08 -9.83
C GLU A 34 20.68 0.03 -9.68
N LEU A 35 20.15 0.28 -8.48
CA LEU A 35 18.71 0.48 -8.28
C LEU A 35 18.12 1.59 -9.17
N ARG A 36 18.85 2.70 -9.38
CA ARG A 36 18.42 3.79 -10.29
C ARG A 36 18.45 3.41 -11.77
N THR A 37 19.29 2.44 -12.12
CA THR A 37 19.42 1.93 -13.48
C THR A 37 18.30 0.93 -13.73
N LEU A 38 18.16 -0.05 -12.82
CA LEU A 38 17.14 -1.09 -12.88
C LEU A 38 15.72 -0.53 -12.76
N SER A 39 15.48 0.55 -12.01
CA SER A 39 14.16 1.20 -11.98
C SER A 39 13.74 1.72 -13.35
N ARG A 40 14.70 2.26 -14.13
CA ARG A 40 14.44 2.74 -15.49
C ARG A 40 14.29 1.60 -16.49
N GLU A 41 15.04 0.53 -16.31
CA GLU A 41 14.90 -0.67 -17.13
C GLU A 41 13.53 -1.34 -16.91
N ALA A 42 13.16 -1.52 -15.64
CA ALA A 42 11.91 -2.13 -15.23
C ALA A 42 10.68 -1.43 -15.81
N GLU A 43 10.70 -0.10 -15.91
CA GLU A 43 9.64 0.66 -16.57
C GLU A 43 9.35 0.18 -17.99
N GLY A 44 10.40 -0.03 -18.80
CA GLY A 44 10.25 -0.48 -20.18
C GLY A 44 9.54 -1.83 -20.25
N HIS A 45 10.03 -2.80 -19.47
CA HIS A 45 9.44 -4.13 -19.36
C HIS A 45 7.97 -4.09 -18.91
N VAL A 46 7.66 -3.28 -17.89
CA VAL A 46 6.29 -3.13 -17.37
C VAL A 46 5.37 -2.50 -18.41
N ARG A 47 5.79 -1.42 -19.09
CA ARG A 47 4.95 -0.75 -20.10
C ARG A 47 4.68 -1.65 -21.30
N ASP A 48 5.71 -2.37 -21.76
CA ASP A 48 5.59 -3.28 -22.90
C ASP A 48 4.68 -4.46 -22.59
N PHE A 49 4.75 -5.00 -21.37
CA PHE A 49 3.92 -6.12 -20.94
C PHE A 49 2.47 -5.70 -20.65
N THR A 50 2.28 -4.66 -19.84
CA THR A 50 0.94 -4.24 -19.38
C THR A 50 0.15 -3.48 -20.43
N LYS A 51 0.83 -2.87 -21.42
CA LYS A 51 0.26 -1.95 -22.41
C LYS A 51 -0.45 -0.73 -21.78
N ILE A 52 -0.12 -0.41 -20.53
CA ILE A 52 -0.58 0.80 -19.87
C ILE A 52 0.42 1.90 -20.23
N HIS A 53 -0.03 2.87 -21.01
CA HIS A 53 0.81 3.98 -21.47
C HIS A 53 0.66 5.19 -20.57
N THR A 54 1.80 5.79 -20.24
CA THR A 54 1.88 7.07 -19.53
C THR A 54 2.11 8.21 -20.54
N GLU A 55 1.47 9.36 -20.33
CA GLU A 55 1.65 10.54 -21.19
C GLU A 55 3.00 11.23 -20.97
N THR A 56 3.53 11.12 -19.74
CA THR A 56 4.79 11.73 -19.34
C THR A 56 5.86 10.67 -19.07
N ALA A 57 7.10 11.03 -19.41
CA ALA A 57 8.26 10.28 -18.96
C ALA A 57 8.34 10.38 -17.43
N PRO A 58 8.58 9.27 -16.74
CA PRO A 58 8.50 9.25 -15.31
C PRO A 58 9.75 9.81 -14.64
N GLN A 59 9.53 10.26 -13.41
CA GLN A 59 10.59 10.77 -12.58
C GLN A 59 11.51 9.62 -12.11
N PRO A 60 12.82 9.87 -11.99
CA PRO A 60 13.75 8.88 -11.44
C PRO A 60 13.33 8.39 -10.06
N ALA A 61 13.53 7.09 -9.80
CA ALA A 61 13.30 6.52 -8.48
C ALA A 61 14.15 7.22 -7.41
N THR A 62 13.51 7.53 -6.28
CA THR A 62 14.15 8.12 -5.11
C THR A 62 14.66 7.01 -4.20
N ILE A 63 15.98 6.90 -4.09
CA ILE A 63 16.62 5.88 -3.26
C ILE A 63 16.89 6.47 -1.88
N VAL A 64 16.31 5.85 -0.85
CA VAL A 64 16.36 6.34 0.54
C VAL A 64 16.93 5.28 1.49
N ASP A 65 17.40 5.74 2.65
CA ASP A 65 17.61 4.90 3.82
C ASP A 65 16.35 4.87 4.71
N ARG A 66 16.39 4.11 5.80
CA ARG A 66 15.21 3.98 6.70
C ARG A 66 14.80 5.32 7.33
N PRO A 67 15.73 6.16 7.85
CA PRO A 67 15.38 7.51 8.31
C PRO A 67 14.78 8.40 7.23
N GLY A 68 15.32 8.36 6.00
CA GLY A 68 14.79 9.09 4.85
C GLY A 68 13.37 8.66 4.51
N TRP A 69 13.09 7.35 4.53
CA TRP A 69 11.74 6.82 4.33
C TRP A 69 10.75 7.31 5.41
N ILE A 70 11.17 7.34 6.68
CA ILE A 70 10.32 7.84 7.79
C ILE A 70 9.94 9.30 7.56
N LYS A 71 10.93 10.15 7.22
CA LYS A 71 10.70 11.58 6.97
C LYS A 71 9.73 11.80 5.80
N ALA A 72 9.98 11.11 4.68
CA ALA A 72 9.14 11.19 3.49
C ALA A 72 7.68 10.80 3.78
N ASN A 73 7.45 9.71 4.53
CA ASN A 73 6.09 9.27 4.84
C ASN A 73 5.38 10.20 5.84
N VAL A 74 6.10 10.79 6.80
CA VAL A 74 5.50 11.81 7.70
C VAL A 74 5.03 13.03 6.91
N GLU A 75 5.81 13.49 5.92
CA GLU A 75 5.39 14.59 5.05
C GLU A 75 4.12 14.25 4.28
N GLY A 76 4.03 13.03 3.71
CA GLY A 76 2.81 12.56 3.05
C GLY A 76 1.60 12.47 3.98
N PHE A 77 1.78 11.94 5.20
CA PHE A 77 0.70 11.87 6.20
C PHE A 77 0.21 13.25 6.64
N ARG A 78 1.10 14.24 6.76
CA ARG A 78 0.69 15.63 7.03
C ARG A 78 -0.29 16.13 5.98
N VAL A 79 0.01 15.91 4.69
CA VAL A 79 -0.85 16.35 3.57
C VAL A 79 -2.25 15.73 3.65
N VAL A 80 -2.36 14.45 4.02
CA VAL A 80 -3.64 13.75 4.09
C VAL A 80 -4.42 14.11 5.36
N LEU A 81 -3.75 14.18 6.51
CA LEU A 81 -4.43 14.31 7.81
C LEU A 81 -4.65 15.75 8.24
N GLU A 82 -3.83 16.70 7.80
CA GLU A 82 -3.95 18.10 8.19
C GLU A 82 -5.32 18.71 7.79
N PRO A 83 -5.83 18.55 6.55
CA PRO A 83 -7.16 19.06 6.18
C PRO A 83 -8.28 18.49 7.05
N LEU A 84 -8.15 17.22 7.48
CA LEU A 84 -9.14 16.55 8.32
C LEU A 84 -9.09 17.08 9.76
N THR A 85 -7.89 17.22 10.32
CA THR A 85 -7.71 17.79 11.67
C THR A 85 -8.16 19.24 11.76
N GLN A 86 -8.00 20.03 10.69
CA GLN A 86 -8.51 21.41 10.63
C GLN A 86 -10.04 21.47 10.63
N ARG A 87 -10.71 20.57 9.90
CA ARG A 87 -12.18 20.46 9.92
C ARG A 87 -12.70 20.07 11.30
N MET A 88 -12.07 19.10 11.96
CA MET A 88 -12.45 18.69 13.33
C MET A 88 -12.20 19.79 14.38
N GLY A 89 -11.08 20.51 14.27
CA GLY A 89 -10.72 21.59 15.20
C GLY A 89 -11.57 22.85 15.08
N SER A 90 -12.34 22.97 14.00
CA SER A 90 -13.25 24.10 13.72
C SER A 90 -14.71 23.82 14.15
N GLY A 91 -14.95 22.68 14.81
CA GLY A 91 -16.27 22.30 15.36
C GLY A 91 -16.68 23.13 16.59
N PRO A 92 -17.97 23.08 16.99
CA PRO A 92 -18.54 23.95 18.03
C PRO A 92 -17.98 23.73 19.45
N ASN A 93 -17.26 22.62 19.71
CA ASN A 93 -16.64 22.32 21.00
C ASN A 93 -15.19 21.83 20.81
N PRO A 94 -14.20 22.74 20.65
CA PRO A 94 -12.80 22.33 20.56
C PRO A 94 -12.31 21.79 21.91
N PRO A 95 -11.54 20.68 21.94
CA PRO A 95 -10.98 20.15 23.17
C PRO A 95 -10.02 21.15 23.85
N PRO A 96 -9.87 21.12 25.19
CA PRO A 96 -8.97 22.02 25.91
C PRO A 96 -7.54 21.95 25.37
N ALA A 97 -6.87 23.10 25.23
CA ALA A 97 -5.54 23.20 24.61
C ALA A 97 -4.47 22.33 25.28
N ILE A 98 -4.55 22.14 26.61
CA ILE A 98 -3.59 21.33 27.36
C ILE A 98 -3.79 19.81 27.15
N VAL A 99 -5.04 19.36 27.00
CA VAL A 99 -5.39 17.97 26.67
C VAL A 99 -4.92 17.64 25.26
N THR A 100 -5.07 18.60 24.33
CA THR A 100 -4.62 18.44 22.95
C THR A 100 -3.09 18.41 22.83
N ALA A 101 -2.36 19.23 23.60
CA ALA A 101 -0.90 19.27 23.55
C ALA A 101 -0.21 18.05 24.17
N VAL A 102 -0.78 17.47 25.24
CA VAL A 102 -0.27 16.22 25.82
C VAL A 102 -0.66 15.04 24.92
N GLY A 103 -1.89 15.03 24.40
CA GLY A 103 -2.36 14.02 23.45
C GLY A 103 -1.55 13.99 22.15
N SER A 104 -1.17 15.15 21.61
CA SER A 104 -0.41 15.24 20.37
C SER A 104 1.00 14.67 20.48
N ARG A 105 1.65 14.81 21.64
CA ARG A 105 2.97 14.21 21.90
C ARG A 105 2.91 12.70 22.05
N ILE A 106 1.94 12.18 22.79
CA ILE A 106 1.75 10.73 22.95
C ILE A 106 1.50 10.09 21.58
N THR A 107 0.56 10.67 20.81
CA THR A 107 0.25 10.22 19.45
C THR A 107 1.49 10.30 18.53
N GLY A 108 2.30 11.37 18.66
CA GLY A 108 3.55 11.51 17.93
C GLY A 108 4.54 10.36 18.21
N VAL A 109 4.72 9.99 19.48
CA VAL A 109 5.58 8.84 19.86
C VAL A 109 5.05 7.52 19.28
N GLU A 110 3.75 7.26 19.38
CA GLU A 110 3.12 6.05 18.84
C GLU A 110 3.28 5.94 17.32
N VAL A 111 2.97 7.02 16.59
CA VAL A 111 3.18 7.11 15.14
C VAL A 111 4.65 6.87 14.80
N GLY A 112 5.57 7.49 15.53
CA GLY A 112 7.02 7.28 15.35
C GLY A 112 7.44 5.83 15.53
N ALA A 113 6.91 5.13 16.55
CA ALA A 113 7.20 3.72 16.79
C ALA A 113 6.68 2.81 15.67
N VAL A 114 5.46 3.05 15.18
CA VAL A 114 4.89 2.32 14.02
C VAL A 114 5.73 2.57 12.77
N LEU A 115 6.12 3.82 12.50
CA LEU A 115 6.98 4.16 11.37
C LEU A 115 8.35 3.48 11.45
N ALA A 116 8.98 3.44 12.62
CA ALA A 116 10.24 2.72 12.81
C ALA A 116 10.11 1.23 12.48
N PHE A 117 9.00 0.61 12.90
CA PHE A 117 8.72 -0.79 12.62
C PHE A 117 8.56 -1.03 11.10
N LEU A 118 7.75 -0.20 10.42
CA LEU A 118 7.49 -0.31 8.98
C LEU A 118 8.74 -0.02 8.13
N ALA A 119 9.50 1.01 8.48
CA ALA A 119 10.70 1.44 7.77
C ALA A 119 11.78 0.35 7.67
N SER A 120 11.75 -0.66 8.53
CA SER A 120 12.67 -1.79 8.50
C SER A 120 12.25 -2.94 7.57
N ARG A 121 11.05 -2.87 6.96
CA ARG A 121 10.43 -3.96 6.20
C ARG A 121 10.03 -3.57 4.78
N VAL A 122 9.70 -2.31 4.55
CA VAL A 122 9.30 -1.81 3.23
C VAL A 122 10.51 -1.84 2.29
N LEU A 123 10.41 -2.53 1.15
CA LEU A 123 11.48 -2.60 0.14
C LEU A 123 11.39 -1.41 -0.82
N GLY A 124 10.19 -1.11 -1.29
CA GLY A 124 9.85 0.01 -2.12
C GLY A 124 8.41 0.45 -1.89
N GLN A 125 8.06 1.59 -2.47
CA GLN A 125 6.71 2.14 -2.43
C GLN A 125 6.52 3.11 -3.59
N TYR A 126 5.34 3.08 -4.22
CA TYR A 126 4.85 4.23 -4.98
C TYR A 126 4.06 5.18 -4.06
N GLU A 127 4.64 6.32 -3.72
CA GLU A 127 4.02 7.35 -2.88
C GLU A 127 2.98 8.13 -3.69
N LEU A 128 1.70 7.96 -3.33
CA LEU A 128 0.57 8.64 -3.98
C LEU A 128 0.38 10.07 -3.50
N PHE A 129 0.58 10.31 -2.21
CA PHE A 129 0.27 11.57 -1.56
C PHE A 129 1.56 12.26 -1.14
N LEU A 130 1.98 13.22 -1.95
CA LEU A 130 3.13 14.05 -1.70
C LEU A 130 2.68 15.49 -1.49
N PRO A 131 3.50 16.31 -0.79
CA PRO A 131 3.28 17.74 -0.74
C PRO A 131 3.19 18.31 -2.16
N PRO A 132 2.40 19.38 -2.37
CA PRO A 132 2.46 20.14 -3.62
C PRO A 132 3.91 20.55 -3.90
N ASP A 133 4.28 20.58 -5.17
CA ASP A 133 5.59 21.05 -5.56
C ASP A 133 5.78 22.55 -5.25
N PRO A 134 7.01 23.10 -5.36
CA PRO A 134 7.25 24.53 -5.11
C PRO A 134 6.45 25.48 -6.00
N THR A 135 5.86 24.99 -7.10
CA THR A 135 4.99 25.75 -8.01
C THR A 135 3.51 25.67 -7.62
N GLY A 136 3.18 24.88 -6.60
CA GLY A 136 1.83 24.67 -6.09
C GLY A 136 1.03 23.61 -6.84
N GLN A 137 1.66 22.85 -7.77
CA GLN A 137 1.02 21.76 -8.47
C GLN A 137 1.02 20.49 -7.62
N GLU A 138 -0.05 19.69 -7.71
CA GLU A 138 -0.07 18.37 -7.08
C GLU A 138 1.01 17.48 -7.70
N ALA A 139 1.96 17.03 -6.88
CA ALA A 139 3.00 16.13 -7.35
C ALA A 139 2.40 14.80 -7.78
N ALA A 140 2.74 14.31 -8.98
CA ALA A 140 2.19 13.09 -9.63
C ALA A 140 2.41 11.77 -8.85
N GLY A 141 3.24 11.82 -7.81
CA GLY A 141 3.65 10.69 -6.99
C GLY A 141 5.15 10.43 -7.16
N ARG A 142 5.72 9.54 -6.33
CA ARG A 142 7.16 9.25 -6.34
C ARG A 142 7.40 7.77 -6.08
N LEU A 143 8.17 7.15 -6.95
CA LEU A 143 8.73 5.83 -6.69
C LEU A 143 9.88 5.96 -5.70
N THR A 144 9.77 5.29 -4.56
CA THR A 144 10.77 5.29 -3.49
C THR A 144 11.26 3.87 -3.23
N LEU A 145 12.58 3.69 -3.18
CA LEU A 145 13.22 2.39 -2.90
C LEU A 145 14.09 2.50 -1.65
N VAL A 146 13.92 1.58 -0.70
CA VAL A 146 14.65 1.55 0.57
C VAL A 146 15.86 0.63 0.43
N ALA A 147 16.95 1.18 -0.13
CA ALA A 147 18.19 0.45 -0.42
C ALA A 147 18.69 -0.47 0.72
N PRO A 148 18.77 -0.03 2.00
CA PRO A 148 19.26 -0.92 3.05
C PRO A 148 18.36 -2.13 3.31
N ASN A 149 17.06 -2.05 3.00
CA ASN A 149 16.15 -3.18 3.15
C ASN A 149 16.28 -4.16 2.00
N ILE A 150 16.45 -3.65 0.77
CA ILE A 150 16.69 -4.48 -0.41
C ILE A 150 17.99 -5.26 -0.25
N VAL A 151 19.10 -4.59 0.11
CA VAL A 151 20.41 -5.22 0.36
C VAL A 151 20.36 -6.20 1.54
N HIS A 152 19.55 -5.91 2.56
CA HIS A 152 19.36 -6.86 3.65
C HIS A 152 18.62 -8.12 3.18
N ALA A 153 17.54 -7.94 2.43
CA ALA A 153 16.69 -9.03 1.99
C ALA A 153 17.39 -9.97 1.00
N GLU A 154 18.13 -9.43 0.02
CA GLU A 154 18.88 -10.25 -0.94
C GLU A 154 19.93 -11.13 -0.25
N ARG A 155 20.63 -10.57 0.75
CA ARG A 155 21.66 -11.28 1.53
C ARG A 155 21.05 -12.35 2.43
N GLU A 156 19.96 -12.03 3.12
CA GLU A 156 19.29 -12.95 4.03
C GLU A 156 18.69 -14.15 3.27
N MET A 157 18.16 -13.92 2.06
CA MET A 157 17.62 -14.99 1.22
C MET A 157 18.70 -15.73 0.40
N GLY A 158 19.89 -15.15 0.25
CA GLY A 158 20.93 -15.69 -0.61
C GLY A 158 20.45 -15.83 -2.06
N VAL A 159 19.86 -14.75 -2.59
CA VAL A 159 19.46 -14.64 -4.01
C VAL A 159 20.47 -13.82 -4.78
N ASP A 160 20.44 -13.89 -6.11
CA ASP A 160 21.26 -13.02 -6.94
C ASP A 160 20.86 -11.54 -6.72
N PRO A 161 21.82 -10.65 -6.37
CA PRO A 161 21.50 -9.25 -6.07
C PRO A 161 20.90 -8.49 -7.26
N HIS A 162 21.43 -8.68 -8.47
CA HIS A 162 20.98 -7.95 -9.65
C HIS A 162 19.53 -8.33 -9.98
N ASP A 163 19.27 -9.63 -10.07
CA ASP A 163 17.94 -10.16 -10.36
C ASP A 163 16.93 -9.77 -9.28
N PHE A 164 17.30 -9.83 -8.00
CA PHE A 164 16.40 -9.43 -6.92
C PHE A 164 16.09 -7.94 -6.94
N ARG A 165 17.08 -7.09 -7.22
CA ARG A 165 16.89 -5.63 -7.32
C ARG A 165 15.98 -5.30 -8.50
N LEU A 166 16.18 -5.93 -9.66
CA LEU A 166 15.32 -5.75 -10.83
C LEU A 166 13.91 -6.25 -10.54
N TRP A 167 13.78 -7.40 -9.89
CA TRP A 167 12.50 -7.95 -9.44
C TRP A 167 11.74 -6.98 -8.52
N VAL A 168 12.41 -6.37 -7.54
CA VAL A 168 11.79 -5.30 -6.72
C VAL A 168 11.40 -4.11 -7.57
N CYS A 169 12.27 -3.64 -8.48
CA CYS A 169 11.98 -2.52 -9.35
C CYS A 169 10.74 -2.78 -10.23
N LEU A 170 10.60 -3.95 -10.85
CA LEU A 170 9.44 -4.34 -11.66
C LEU A 170 8.13 -4.27 -10.87
N HIS A 171 8.13 -4.72 -9.61
CA HIS A 171 6.96 -4.68 -8.75
C HIS A 171 6.51 -3.24 -8.51
N GLU A 172 7.43 -2.39 -8.07
CA GLU A 172 7.11 -0.99 -7.76
C GLU A 172 6.79 -0.17 -9.02
N GLU A 173 7.44 -0.49 -10.14
CA GLU A 173 7.18 0.11 -11.45
C GLU A 173 5.78 -0.23 -11.97
N THR A 174 5.29 -1.44 -11.68
CA THR A 174 3.90 -1.80 -12.00
C THR A 174 2.91 -0.88 -11.31
N HIS A 175 3.12 -0.58 -10.02
CA HIS A 175 2.28 0.38 -9.30
C HIS A 175 2.42 1.80 -9.82
N ARG A 176 3.64 2.23 -10.13
CA ARG A 176 3.85 3.55 -10.74
C ARG A 176 3.05 3.66 -12.04
N VAL A 177 3.15 2.69 -12.94
CA VAL A 177 2.45 2.68 -14.22
C VAL A 177 0.94 2.65 -14.03
N GLN A 178 0.41 1.87 -13.07
CA GLN A 178 -1.02 1.88 -12.74
C GLN A 178 -1.51 3.28 -12.33
N PHE A 179 -0.82 3.93 -11.40
CA PHE A 179 -1.27 5.23 -10.87
C PHE A 179 -0.93 6.44 -11.74
N THR A 180 0.00 6.31 -12.69
CA THR A 180 0.35 7.38 -13.64
C THR A 180 -0.27 7.20 -15.02
N GLY A 181 -0.57 5.95 -15.41
CA GLY A 181 -1.23 5.62 -16.68
C GLY A 181 -2.75 5.54 -16.59
N VAL A 182 -3.33 5.52 -15.38
CA VAL A 182 -4.78 5.54 -15.14
C VAL A 182 -5.17 6.83 -14.41
N PRO A 183 -5.51 7.92 -15.13
CA PRO A 183 -5.59 9.27 -14.56
C PRO A 183 -6.60 9.42 -13.41
N TRP A 184 -7.68 8.62 -13.42
CA TRP A 184 -8.75 8.69 -12.42
C TRP A 184 -8.44 7.88 -11.15
N LEU A 185 -7.50 6.93 -11.19
CA LEU A 185 -7.30 5.94 -10.11
C LEU A 185 -6.83 6.60 -8.81
N ARG A 186 -5.87 7.53 -8.90
CA ARG A 186 -5.38 8.27 -7.74
C ARG A 186 -6.49 9.07 -7.06
N GLU A 187 -7.28 9.80 -7.84
CA GLU A 187 -8.37 10.60 -7.31
C GLU A 187 -9.46 9.74 -6.70
N TYR A 188 -9.77 8.60 -7.32
CA TYR A 188 -10.69 7.61 -6.78
C TYR A 188 -10.25 7.12 -5.40
N VAL A 189 -9.00 6.67 -5.24
CA VAL A 189 -8.49 6.21 -3.93
C VAL A 189 -8.54 7.33 -2.89
N ARG A 190 -8.17 8.56 -3.28
CA ARG A 190 -8.24 9.75 -2.41
C ARG A 190 -9.67 10.04 -1.97
N SER A 191 -10.64 9.97 -2.88
CA SER A 191 -12.05 10.25 -2.57
C SER A 191 -12.61 9.19 -1.62
N GLN A 192 -12.33 7.90 -1.85
CA GLN A 192 -12.75 6.82 -0.97
C GLN A 192 -12.16 6.95 0.45
N MET A 193 -10.87 7.27 0.59
CA MET A 193 -10.27 7.53 1.90
C MET A 193 -10.92 8.72 2.61
N THR A 194 -11.20 9.80 1.87
CA THR A 194 -11.86 10.99 2.42
C THR A 194 -13.28 10.66 2.87
N GLU A 195 -14.04 9.93 2.06
CA GLU A 195 -15.39 9.48 2.37
C GLU A 195 -15.42 8.58 3.61
N PHE A 196 -14.49 7.62 3.72
CA PHE A 196 -14.37 6.75 4.89
C PHE A 196 -14.15 7.53 6.19
N LEU A 197 -13.27 8.53 6.13
CA LEU A 197 -12.93 9.37 7.27
C LEU A 197 -14.08 10.32 7.64
N LEU A 198 -14.80 10.86 6.66
CA LEU A 198 -15.97 11.72 6.90
C LEU A 198 -17.21 10.94 7.34
N ALA A 199 -17.36 9.68 6.92
CA ALA A 199 -18.40 8.76 7.38
C ALA A 199 -18.17 8.28 8.83
N SER A 200 -17.01 8.61 9.41
CA SER A 200 -16.80 8.45 10.84
C SER A 200 -17.58 9.52 11.59
N ASP A 201 -18.78 9.18 12.07
CA ASP A 201 -19.46 9.96 13.10
C ASP A 201 -18.60 9.94 14.37
N LEU A 202 -17.65 10.87 14.47
CA LEU A 202 -16.82 11.10 15.65
C LEU A 202 -17.60 11.86 16.73
N ASP A 203 -18.91 11.63 16.83
CA ASP A 203 -19.68 12.13 17.94
C ASP A 203 -19.37 11.26 19.17
N LEU A 204 -18.79 11.89 20.20
CA LEU A 204 -18.36 11.23 21.45
C LEU A 204 -19.42 10.30 22.06
N PRO A 205 -20.72 10.68 22.12
CA PRO A 205 -21.82 9.79 22.52
C PRO A 205 -21.96 8.54 21.65
N THR A 206 -21.91 8.69 20.33
CA THR A 206 -22.02 7.58 19.36
C THR A 206 -20.83 6.63 19.47
N VAL A 207 -19.61 7.17 19.64
CA VAL A 207 -18.40 6.36 19.88
C VAL A 207 -18.50 5.62 21.21
N LEU A 208 -18.97 6.27 22.28
CA LEU A 208 -19.18 5.64 23.59
C LEU A 208 -20.25 4.55 23.54
N GLU A 209 -21.33 4.77 22.78
CA GLU A 209 -22.39 3.78 22.57
C GLU A 209 -21.85 2.57 21.79
N ARG A 210 -21.16 2.79 20.67
CA ARG A 210 -20.49 1.73 19.91
C ARG A 210 -19.46 0.96 20.73
N LEU A 211 -18.69 1.65 21.59
CA LEU A 211 -17.74 1.00 22.51
C LEU A 211 -18.45 0.14 23.57
N ARG A 212 -19.61 0.56 24.07
CA ARG A 212 -20.43 -0.25 24.98
C ARG A 212 -21.01 -1.47 24.27
N THR A 213 -21.60 -1.28 23.09
CA THR A 213 -22.12 -2.38 22.26
C THR A 213 -21.00 -3.36 21.85
N ALA A 214 -19.80 -2.84 21.56
CA ALA A 214 -18.60 -3.63 21.30
C ALA A 214 -18.15 -4.40 22.55
N ALA A 215 -18.17 -3.79 23.73
CA ALA A 215 -17.85 -4.47 24.99
C ALA A 215 -18.85 -5.59 25.31
N ASP A 216 -20.13 -5.39 25.00
CA ASP A 216 -21.18 -6.40 25.15
C ASP A 216 -21.00 -7.56 24.14
N THR A 217 -20.55 -7.28 22.91
CA THR A 217 -20.22 -8.32 21.91
C THR A 217 -18.87 -9.00 22.16
N VAL A 218 -17.90 -8.32 22.78
CA VAL A 218 -16.63 -8.93 23.24
C VAL A 218 -16.89 -10.02 24.27
N ALA A 219 -17.91 -9.87 25.13
CA ALA A 219 -18.30 -10.91 26.06
C ALA A 219 -18.79 -12.20 25.36
N ASP A 220 -19.34 -12.08 24.14
CA ASP A 220 -19.77 -13.22 23.31
C ASP A 220 -18.66 -13.75 22.38
N VAL A 221 -17.78 -12.90 21.87
CA VAL A 221 -16.60 -13.30 21.07
C VAL A 221 -15.60 -14.08 21.93
N VAL A 222 -15.42 -13.71 23.21
CA VAL A 222 -14.60 -14.47 24.18
C VAL A 222 -15.17 -15.88 24.45
N ARG A 223 -16.44 -16.14 24.14
CA ARG A 223 -17.05 -17.49 24.16
C ARG A 223 -16.86 -18.30 22.87
N GLY A 224 -16.09 -17.79 21.90
CA GLY A 224 -15.68 -18.55 20.70
C GLY A 224 -16.29 -18.08 19.37
N GLY A 225 -16.67 -16.81 19.24
CA GLY A 225 -17.16 -16.27 17.96
C GLY A 225 -16.02 -15.75 17.06
N GLU A 226 -16.04 -16.06 15.78
CA GLU A 226 -15.14 -15.51 14.74
C GLU A 226 -15.51 -14.06 14.35
N GLY A 227 -15.77 -13.19 15.32
CA GLY A 227 -16.12 -11.79 15.09
C GLY A 227 -14.89 -10.89 15.06
N ASN A 228 -14.63 -10.23 13.93
CA ASN A 228 -13.60 -9.19 13.83
C ASN A 228 -14.09 -7.91 14.52
N LEU A 229 -13.35 -7.42 15.52
CA LEU A 229 -13.75 -6.27 16.35
C LEU A 229 -13.95 -4.98 15.53
N ILE A 230 -13.31 -4.91 14.36
CA ILE A 230 -13.42 -3.80 13.40
C ILE A 230 -14.82 -3.76 12.76
N ASP A 231 -15.41 -4.90 12.43
CA ASP A 231 -16.72 -4.99 11.77
C ASP A 231 -17.87 -4.59 12.71
N ALA A 232 -17.68 -4.74 14.02
CA ALA A 232 -18.68 -4.39 15.04
C ALA A 232 -18.79 -2.88 15.30
N ILE A 233 -17.78 -2.09 14.91
CA ILE A 233 -17.68 -0.66 15.23
C ILE A 233 -18.02 0.23 14.01
N GLN A 234 -18.03 -0.33 12.80
CA GLN A 234 -18.20 0.40 11.56
C GLN A 234 -19.67 0.64 11.20
N SER A 235 -19.96 1.82 10.64
CA SER A 235 -21.28 2.08 10.05
C SER A 235 -21.44 1.31 8.72
N PRO A 236 -22.67 1.03 8.27
CA PRO A 236 -22.90 0.41 6.96
C PRO A 236 -22.25 1.16 5.81
N ALA A 237 -22.24 2.50 5.85
CA ALA A 237 -21.58 3.34 4.86
C ALA A 237 -20.05 3.17 4.87
N GLN A 238 -19.44 3.13 6.06
CA GLN A 238 -17.99 2.88 6.20
C GLN A 238 -17.59 1.50 5.67
N LYS A 239 -18.43 0.49 5.91
CA LYS A 239 -18.21 -0.86 5.40
C LYS A 239 -18.20 -0.89 3.88
N GLU A 240 -19.16 -0.25 3.23
CA GLU A 240 -19.25 -0.19 1.76
C GLU A 240 -18.01 0.47 1.13
N ILE A 241 -17.52 1.56 1.75
CA ILE A 241 -16.30 2.26 1.30
C ILE A 241 -15.07 1.38 1.49
N LEU A 242 -14.97 0.67 2.63
CA LEU A 242 -13.87 -0.26 2.86
C LEU A 242 -13.89 -1.45 1.91
N ASP A 243 -15.06 -1.96 1.56
CA ASP A 243 -15.20 -3.04 0.57
C ASP A 243 -14.68 -2.57 -0.79
N ARG A 244 -15.01 -1.36 -1.22
CA ARG A 244 -14.47 -0.75 -2.46
C ARG A 244 -12.96 -0.56 -2.41
N LEU A 245 -12.44 0.04 -1.34
CA LEU A 245 -10.99 0.23 -1.14
C LEU A 245 -10.25 -1.11 -1.15
N THR A 246 -10.81 -2.10 -0.47
CA THR A 246 -10.26 -3.45 -0.39
C THR A 246 -10.20 -4.10 -1.76
N ALA A 247 -11.27 -4.01 -2.55
CA ALA A 247 -11.31 -4.58 -3.88
C ALA A 247 -10.28 -3.93 -4.83
N VAL A 248 -10.15 -2.60 -4.81
CA VAL A 248 -9.15 -1.88 -5.62
C VAL A 248 -7.74 -2.24 -5.20
N MET A 249 -7.44 -2.23 -3.90
CA MET A 249 -6.10 -2.62 -3.44
C MET A 249 -5.78 -4.06 -3.80
N THR A 250 -6.75 -4.97 -3.67
CA THR A 250 -6.59 -6.38 -4.07
C THR A 250 -6.29 -6.52 -5.56
N LEU A 251 -6.98 -5.75 -6.41
CA LEU A 251 -6.72 -5.73 -7.85
C LEU A 251 -5.31 -5.19 -8.17
N VAL A 252 -4.98 -4.01 -7.66
CA VAL A 252 -3.72 -3.30 -7.97
C VAL A 252 -2.53 -4.17 -7.63
N GLU A 253 -2.58 -4.77 -6.44
CA GLU A 253 -1.57 -5.66 -5.92
C GLU A 253 -1.53 -7.02 -6.66
N GLY A 254 -2.69 -7.63 -6.91
CA GLY A 254 -2.79 -8.88 -7.65
C GLY A 254 -2.29 -8.76 -9.09
N HIS A 255 -2.52 -7.60 -9.73
CA HIS A 255 -1.96 -7.27 -11.04
C HIS A 255 -0.43 -7.10 -10.96
N GLY A 256 0.09 -6.47 -9.90
CA GLY A 256 1.53 -6.45 -9.58
C GLY A 256 2.13 -7.85 -9.58
N ASP A 257 1.60 -8.75 -8.75
CA ASP A 257 2.06 -10.14 -8.67
C ASP A 257 1.91 -10.89 -10.01
N PHE A 258 0.86 -10.61 -10.79
CA PHE A 258 0.70 -11.19 -12.13
C PHE A 258 1.78 -10.71 -13.12
N VAL A 259 2.10 -9.41 -13.12
CA VAL A 259 3.18 -8.85 -13.95
C VAL A 259 4.52 -9.48 -13.56
N MET A 260 4.77 -9.62 -12.26
CA MET A 260 5.99 -10.27 -11.74
C MET A 260 6.16 -11.70 -12.26
N ASP A 261 5.08 -12.45 -12.39
CA ASP A 261 5.10 -13.81 -12.93
C ASP A 261 5.34 -13.84 -14.44
N ALA A 262 4.80 -12.85 -15.16
CA ALA A 262 4.76 -12.86 -16.61
C ALA A 262 6.01 -12.26 -17.28
N VAL A 263 6.74 -11.39 -16.59
CA VAL A 263 8.03 -10.84 -17.05
C VAL A 263 9.08 -11.96 -17.27
N GLY A 264 8.95 -13.07 -16.52
CA GLY A 264 9.60 -14.35 -16.83
C GLY A 264 11.14 -14.38 -16.73
N PRO A 265 11.76 -15.55 -17.00
CA PRO A 265 13.21 -15.73 -16.91
C PRO A 265 14.00 -14.99 -18.00
N SER A 266 13.33 -14.48 -19.04
CA SER A 266 13.95 -13.66 -20.08
C SER A 266 14.38 -12.28 -19.59
N VAL A 267 13.76 -11.78 -18.52
CA VAL A 267 14.08 -10.48 -17.91
C VAL A 267 14.73 -10.67 -16.54
N VAL A 268 14.20 -11.59 -15.72
CA VAL A 268 14.79 -11.94 -14.41
C VAL A 268 15.10 -13.43 -14.39
N PRO A 269 16.33 -13.86 -14.77
CA PRO A 269 16.71 -15.27 -14.90
C PRO A 269 16.37 -16.13 -13.68
N SER A 270 16.57 -15.62 -12.47
CA SER A 270 16.32 -16.34 -11.21
C SER A 270 14.94 -16.08 -10.58
N VAL A 271 13.96 -15.54 -11.33
CA VAL A 271 12.63 -15.14 -10.81
C VAL A 271 11.92 -16.23 -10.00
N ALA A 272 12.00 -17.49 -10.43
CA ALA A 272 11.37 -18.61 -9.73
C ALA A 272 12.01 -18.88 -8.35
N ASP A 273 13.34 -18.80 -8.24
CA ASP A 273 14.05 -18.96 -6.97
C ASP A 273 13.74 -17.79 -6.02
N ILE A 274 13.78 -16.56 -6.56
CA ILE A 274 13.42 -15.34 -5.82
C ILE A 274 11.99 -15.47 -5.27
N ARG A 275 11.01 -15.84 -6.09
CA ARG A 275 9.62 -16.01 -5.67
C ARG A 275 9.50 -17.04 -4.55
N ASN A 276 10.12 -18.20 -4.70
CA ASN A 276 10.04 -19.27 -3.70
C ASN A 276 10.60 -18.81 -2.35
N LYS A 277 11.79 -18.21 -2.33
CA LYS A 277 12.43 -17.71 -1.11
C LYS A 277 11.67 -16.53 -0.51
N PHE A 278 11.13 -15.64 -1.34
CA PHE A 278 10.40 -14.48 -0.87
C PHE A 278 9.03 -14.85 -0.29
N SER A 279 8.32 -15.80 -0.89
CA SER A 279 7.09 -16.37 -0.32
C SER A 279 7.35 -17.01 1.05
N GLN A 280 8.41 -17.81 1.19
CA GLN A 280 8.81 -18.40 2.47
C GLN A 280 9.16 -17.33 3.52
N ARG A 281 9.88 -16.27 3.12
CA ARG A 281 10.19 -15.12 3.99
C ARG A 281 8.92 -14.40 4.44
N ARG A 282 7.95 -14.19 3.54
CA ARG A 282 6.68 -13.52 3.81
C ARG A 282 5.82 -14.32 4.81
N GLU A 283 5.83 -15.65 4.71
CA GLU A 283 5.16 -16.58 5.64
C GLU A 283 5.91 -16.73 6.99
N GLY A 284 7.25 -16.65 6.97
CA GLY A 284 8.15 -16.93 8.10
C GLY A 284 8.36 -15.81 9.13
N GLY A 285 7.52 -14.77 9.16
CA GLY A 285 7.68 -13.65 10.10
C GLY A 285 7.79 -14.07 11.57
N SER A 286 8.72 -13.43 12.32
CA SER A 286 8.91 -13.69 13.77
C SER A 286 7.58 -13.60 14.54
N ARG A 287 7.43 -14.28 15.68
CA ARG A 287 6.19 -14.25 16.49
C ARG A 287 5.73 -12.81 16.80
N LEU A 288 6.69 -11.91 17.02
CA LEU A 288 6.46 -10.49 17.28
C LEU A 288 5.94 -9.73 16.05
N ASP A 289 6.35 -10.16 14.85
CA ASP A 289 5.88 -9.63 13.56
C ASP A 289 4.41 -9.95 13.30
N ARG A 290 4.00 -11.18 13.64
CA ARG A 290 2.58 -11.60 13.57
C ARG A 290 1.70 -10.83 14.54
N THR A 291 2.16 -10.61 15.77
CA THR A 291 1.42 -9.83 16.77
C THR A 291 1.23 -8.37 16.36
N VAL A 292 2.26 -7.71 15.80
CA VAL A 292 2.12 -6.32 15.32
C VAL A 292 1.19 -6.23 14.10
N ARG A 293 1.27 -7.17 13.15
CA ARG A 293 0.34 -7.24 12.00
C ARG A 293 -1.11 -7.42 12.46
N ARG A 294 -1.34 -8.27 13.47
CA ARG A 294 -2.67 -8.50 14.09
C ARG A 294 -3.22 -7.26 14.78
N LEU A 295 -2.39 -6.56 15.55
CA LEU A 295 -2.78 -5.34 16.26
C LEU A 295 -3.09 -4.17 15.32
N LEU A 296 -2.46 -4.12 14.14
CA LEU A 296 -2.71 -3.10 13.12
C LEU A 296 -3.85 -3.47 12.15
N GLY A 297 -4.53 -4.62 12.33
CA GLY A 297 -5.59 -5.08 11.42
C GLY A 297 -5.08 -5.54 10.04
N ILE A 298 -3.78 -5.76 9.88
CA ILE A 298 -3.10 -6.11 8.63
C ILE A 298 -3.14 -7.63 8.34
N GLU A 299 -3.85 -8.42 9.15
CA GLU A 299 -4.03 -9.87 8.91
C GLU A 299 -4.87 -10.18 7.65
N VAL A 300 -5.61 -9.18 7.13
CA VAL A 300 -6.47 -9.28 5.95
C VAL A 300 -5.69 -9.30 4.61
N LYS A 301 -4.41 -8.85 4.63
CA LYS A 301 -3.61 -8.62 3.41
C LYS A 301 -3.31 -9.91 2.62
N MET A 302 -2.88 -11.01 3.26
CA MET A 302 -2.24 -12.14 2.56
C MET A 302 -3.17 -12.97 1.65
N LYS A 303 -4.41 -13.20 2.08
CA LYS A 303 -5.38 -13.98 1.28
C LYS A 303 -5.81 -13.21 0.04
N GLN A 304 -5.99 -11.90 0.19
CA GLN A 304 -6.40 -10.99 -0.86
C GLN A 304 -5.38 -10.94 -2.00
N TYR A 305 -4.08 -10.91 -1.73
CA TYR A 305 -3.04 -10.94 -2.77
C TYR A 305 -3.15 -12.14 -3.72
N ALA A 306 -3.28 -13.35 -3.14
CA ALA A 306 -3.40 -14.57 -3.92
C ALA A 306 -4.71 -14.60 -4.73
N GLU A 307 -5.82 -14.14 -4.13
CA GLU A 307 -7.12 -14.00 -4.79
C GLU A 307 -7.05 -12.99 -5.95
N GLY A 308 -6.40 -11.84 -5.76
CA GLY A 308 -6.20 -10.82 -6.79
C GLY A 308 -5.36 -11.32 -7.96
N SER A 309 -4.21 -11.96 -7.70
CA SER A 309 -3.37 -12.54 -8.77
C SER A 309 -4.11 -13.64 -9.54
N ALA A 310 -4.89 -14.48 -8.85
CA ALA A 310 -5.73 -15.49 -9.48
C ALA A 310 -6.83 -14.87 -10.35
N PHE A 311 -7.48 -13.80 -9.88
CA PHE A 311 -8.44 -13.02 -10.66
C PHE A 311 -7.80 -12.50 -11.95
N VAL A 312 -6.70 -11.75 -11.84
CA VAL A 312 -6.02 -11.17 -13.01
C VAL A 312 -5.60 -12.25 -14.00
N ARG A 313 -4.99 -13.34 -13.51
CA ARG A 313 -4.58 -14.46 -14.36
C ARG A 313 -5.77 -15.05 -15.11
N LYS A 314 -6.87 -15.37 -14.42
CA LYS A 314 -8.07 -15.94 -15.05
C LYS A 314 -8.69 -15.00 -16.07
N VAL A 315 -8.75 -13.68 -15.79
CA VAL A 315 -9.28 -12.70 -16.74
C VAL A 315 -8.37 -12.60 -17.97
N VAL A 316 -7.06 -12.43 -17.79
CA VAL A 316 -6.10 -12.34 -18.90
C VAL A 316 -6.10 -13.63 -19.74
N ASP A 317 -6.17 -14.81 -19.14
CA ASP A 317 -6.25 -16.09 -19.86
C ASP A 317 -7.52 -16.20 -20.73
N ARG A 318 -8.62 -15.56 -20.31
CA ARG A 318 -9.92 -15.63 -21.01
C ARG A 318 -10.13 -14.56 -22.07
N VAL A 319 -9.66 -13.34 -21.84
CA VAL A 319 -9.94 -12.19 -22.72
C VAL A 319 -8.68 -11.47 -23.22
N GLY A 320 -7.49 -11.96 -22.85
CA GLY A 320 -6.21 -11.33 -23.18
C GLY A 320 -5.95 -10.05 -22.39
N MET A 321 -4.72 -9.53 -22.51
CA MET A 321 -4.32 -8.28 -21.83
C MET A 321 -5.16 -7.07 -22.28
N ASP A 322 -5.52 -6.99 -23.58
CA ASP A 322 -6.33 -5.88 -24.09
C ASP A 322 -7.77 -5.92 -23.54
N GLY A 323 -8.33 -7.12 -23.35
CA GLY A 323 -9.62 -7.31 -22.68
C GLY A 323 -9.53 -6.96 -21.19
N PHE A 324 -8.49 -7.45 -20.50
CA PHE A 324 -8.24 -7.11 -19.09
C PHE A 324 -8.11 -5.61 -18.88
N ASN A 325 -7.40 -4.89 -19.75
CA ASN A 325 -7.16 -3.45 -19.64
C ASN A 325 -8.43 -2.59 -19.69
N LYS A 326 -9.60 -3.15 -20.01
CA LYS A 326 -10.89 -2.48 -19.79
C LYS A 326 -11.11 -2.08 -18.33
N ILE A 327 -10.53 -2.80 -17.38
CA ILE A 327 -10.59 -2.53 -15.93
C ILE A 327 -10.05 -1.13 -15.55
N TRP A 328 -9.20 -0.54 -16.40
CA TRP A 328 -8.58 0.76 -16.19
C TRP A 328 -9.36 1.90 -16.84
N THR A 329 -10.48 1.63 -17.52
CA THR A 329 -11.19 2.65 -18.29
C THR A 329 -12.05 3.57 -17.43
N SER A 330 -12.62 3.06 -16.34
CA SER A 330 -13.39 3.87 -15.39
C SER A 330 -13.54 3.20 -14.00
N PRO A 331 -13.92 3.95 -12.96
CA PRO A 331 -14.22 3.39 -11.65
C PRO A 331 -15.27 2.27 -11.68
N GLU A 332 -16.25 2.34 -12.59
CA GLU A 332 -17.31 1.34 -12.73
C GLU A 332 -16.79 0.02 -13.28
N THR A 333 -15.65 0.01 -13.96
CA THR A 333 -15.02 -1.22 -14.47
C THR A 333 -14.18 -1.95 -13.42
N LEU A 334 -13.98 -1.37 -12.24
CA LEU A 334 -13.30 -2.06 -11.14
C LEU A 334 -14.10 -3.29 -10.69
N PRO A 335 -13.41 -4.36 -10.25
CA PRO A 335 -14.06 -5.53 -9.71
C PRO A 335 -14.53 -5.25 -8.29
N THR A 336 -15.64 -5.87 -7.92
CA THR A 336 -16.05 -6.00 -6.52
C THR A 336 -15.29 -7.14 -5.85
N THR A 337 -15.29 -7.21 -4.52
CA THR A 337 -14.72 -8.35 -3.77
C THR A 337 -15.33 -9.69 -4.20
N GLN A 338 -16.63 -9.72 -4.54
CA GLN A 338 -17.29 -10.94 -5.02
C GLN A 338 -16.79 -11.35 -6.40
N GLU A 339 -16.55 -10.40 -7.28
CA GLU A 339 -16.02 -10.65 -8.63
C GLU A 339 -14.54 -11.01 -8.65
N ILE A 340 -13.77 -10.59 -7.64
CA ILE A 340 -12.40 -11.10 -7.46
C ILE A 340 -12.45 -12.61 -7.15
N ALA A 341 -13.43 -13.05 -6.34
CA ALA A 341 -13.65 -14.46 -6.08
C ALA A 341 -14.30 -15.22 -7.25
N ASP A 342 -15.08 -14.54 -8.09
CA ASP A 342 -15.67 -15.07 -9.32
C ASP A 342 -15.31 -14.21 -10.56
N PRO A 343 -14.14 -14.44 -11.19
CA PRO A 343 -13.69 -13.63 -12.32
C PRO A 343 -14.62 -13.68 -13.55
N ASP A 344 -15.43 -14.72 -13.71
CA ASP A 344 -16.36 -14.82 -14.85
C ASP A 344 -17.53 -13.82 -14.72
N ALA A 345 -17.91 -13.46 -13.49
CA ALA A 345 -18.91 -12.41 -13.23
C ALA A 345 -18.42 -11.04 -13.70
N TRP A 346 -17.16 -10.69 -13.40
CA TRP A 346 -16.54 -9.46 -13.89
C TRP A 346 -16.49 -9.41 -15.42
N ILE A 347 -16.04 -10.50 -16.06
CA ILE A 347 -15.97 -10.60 -17.52
C ILE A 347 -17.35 -10.37 -18.12
N SER A 348 -18.38 -11.02 -17.58
CA SER A 348 -19.75 -10.89 -18.06
C SER A 348 -20.28 -9.47 -17.95
N ARG A 349 -19.95 -8.76 -16.86
CA ARG A 349 -20.40 -7.38 -16.62
C ARG A 349 -19.66 -6.35 -17.47
N VAL A 350 -18.34 -6.47 -17.58
CA VAL A 350 -17.48 -5.42 -18.17
C VAL A 350 -17.19 -5.65 -19.64
N ILE A 351 -16.94 -6.91 -20.03
CA ILE A 351 -16.60 -7.28 -21.41
C ILE A 351 -17.86 -7.69 -22.18
N GLY A 352 -18.83 -8.29 -21.48
CA GLY A 352 -19.96 -8.99 -22.09
C GLY A 352 -19.64 -10.47 -22.32
N THR A 353 -20.68 -11.28 -22.56
CA THR A 353 -20.49 -12.72 -22.80
C THR A 353 -19.63 -12.93 -24.06
N PRO A 354 -18.45 -13.58 -23.97
CA PRO A 354 -17.69 -13.94 -25.15
C PRO A 354 -18.55 -14.81 -26.05
N ALA A 355 -18.63 -14.50 -27.34
CA ALA A 355 -19.32 -15.36 -28.30
C ALA A 355 -18.70 -16.78 -28.19
N LEU A 356 -19.54 -17.80 -28.02
CA LEU A 356 -19.08 -19.18 -28.05
C LEU A 356 -18.33 -19.41 -29.37
N PRO A 357 -17.13 -20.03 -29.35
CA PRO A 357 -16.46 -20.39 -30.59
C PRO A 357 -17.39 -21.30 -31.41
N ALA A 358 -17.59 -20.92 -32.67
CA ALA A 358 -18.44 -21.61 -33.64
C ALA A 358 -17.93 -23.01 -34.00
#